data_AF-A0A7M2SK05-F1
#
_entry.id   AF-A0A7M2SK05-F1
#
_cell.length_a   1.000
_cell.length_b   1.000
_cell.length_c   1.000
_cell.angle_alpha   90.00
_cell.angle_beta   90.00
_cell.angle_gamma   90.00
#
_symmetry.space_group_name_H-M   'P 1'
#
loop_
_entity.id
_entity.type
_entity.pdbx_description
1 polymer ?
#
loop_
_entity_poly.entity_id
_entity_poly.type
_entity_poly.pdbx_seq_one_letter_code
_entity_poly.pdbx_strand_id
1 'polypeptide(L)'
;MSAPPTELMTTHTEATRPRGEELDHQRRAITALGHEMRALVDATVRTAAPAEVLHRVTDGVRRLTGQLTGRRRVRGEIPDVDEFPGGARMYSPVTGPGSPLAPPMQVTPEDDGIVGRCTLGIAHEGPPGYVHGGMSAMLLDELMGWACYRAGTPAMTVSLQMRYHRPVPVETPLRVFAHVTGTEDRKIFVAGSIGTDEDPSIALVTADGVFVSPDPARTRTLFPNTP
;
A
#
# COMPACT_ATOMS: atom_id res chain seq x y z
N MET A 1 2.91 45.09 55.44
CA MET A 1 2.20 43.95 54.80
C MET A 1 2.60 43.96 53.34
N SER A 2 3.63 43.20 52.97
CA SER A 2 4.14 43.14 51.60
C SER A 2 3.42 42.02 50.84
N ALA A 3 2.90 42.34 49.66
CA ALA A 3 2.27 41.40 48.74
C ALA A 3 3.27 40.34 48.24
N PRO A 4 2.83 39.11 47.94
CA PRO A 4 3.69 38.09 47.36
C PRO A 4 3.94 38.40 45.87
N PRO A 5 5.06 37.94 45.29
CA PRO A 5 5.36 38.15 43.89
C PRO A 5 4.52 37.22 43.00
N THR A 6 3.93 37.79 41.95
CA THR A 6 3.21 37.10 40.88
C THR A 6 4.18 36.23 40.09
N GLU A 7 3.99 34.90 40.13
CA GLU A 7 4.68 33.97 39.23
C GLU A 7 4.26 34.24 37.79
N LEU A 8 5.25 34.57 36.96
CA LEU A 8 5.12 34.69 35.52
C LEU A 8 4.76 33.33 34.94
N MET A 9 3.53 33.22 34.43
CA MET A 9 3.08 32.11 33.60
C MET A 9 3.93 32.07 32.33
N THR A 10 4.93 31.19 32.30
CA THR A 10 5.72 30.90 31.11
C THR A 10 4.79 30.31 30.06
N THR A 11 4.47 31.13 29.06
CA THR A 11 3.87 30.67 27.81
C THR A 11 4.82 29.67 27.17
N HIS A 12 4.47 28.38 27.22
CA HIS A 12 5.11 27.38 26.36
C HIS A 12 4.77 27.72 24.92
N THR A 13 5.68 28.43 24.26
CA THR A 13 5.68 28.57 22.80
C THR A 13 5.90 27.16 22.25
N GLU A 14 4.85 26.55 21.70
CA GLU A 14 4.95 25.32 20.93
C GLU A 14 5.94 25.58 19.78
N ALA A 15 7.15 25.05 19.90
CA ALA A 15 8.16 25.18 18.86
C ALA A 15 7.61 24.55 17.58
N THR A 16 7.41 25.37 16.54
CA THR A 16 6.94 24.92 15.23
C THR A 16 7.95 23.93 14.67
N ARG A 17 7.56 22.65 14.52
CA ARG A 17 8.43 21.62 13.95
C ARG A 17 8.81 21.98 12.50
N PRO A 18 10.03 21.66 12.04
CA PRO A 18 10.37 21.65 10.63
C PRO A 18 9.37 20.81 9.83
N ARG A 19 8.99 21.26 8.63
CA ARG A 19 7.98 20.59 7.78
C ARG A 19 8.27 19.10 7.55
N GLY A 20 9.55 18.72 7.41
CA GLY A 20 9.95 17.31 7.26
C GLY A 20 9.61 16.46 8.48
N GLU A 21 9.91 16.96 9.68
CA GLU A 21 9.59 16.26 10.93
C GLU A 21 8.07 16.12 11.15
N GLU A 22 7.31 17.11 10.72
CA GLU A 22 5.84 17.07 10.78
C GLU A 22 5.27 16.01 9.85
N LEU A 23 5.76 15.94 8.60
CA LEU A 23 5.34 14.91 7.65
C LEU A 23 5.72 13.50 8.13
N ASP A 24 6.89 13.32 8.74
CA ASP A 24 7.29 12.03 9.29
C ASP A 24 6.47 11.62 10.50
N HIS A 25 6.11 12.58 11.36
CA HIS A 25 5.16 12.34 12.45
C HIS A 25 3.80 11.91 11.90
N GLN A 26 3.30 12.61 10.87
CA GLN A 26 2.04 12.29 10.22
C GLN A 26 2.09 10.89 9.56
N ARG A 27 3.18 10.53 8.88
CA ARG A 27 3.38 9.19 8.30
C ARG A 27 3.33 8.10 9.36
N ARG A 28 3.97 8.29 10.52
CA ARG A 28 3.90 7.33 11.64
C ARG A 28 2.47 7.16 12.16
N ALA A 29 1.73 8.25 12.34
CA ALA A 29 0.34 8.21 12.77
C ALA A 29 -0.55 7.47 11.75
N ILE A 30 -0.36 7.72 10.45
CA ILE A 30 -1.06 7.03 9.36
C ILE A 30 -0.76 5.53 9.37
N THR A 31 0.51 5.16 9.51
CA THR A 31 0.94 3.75 9.59
C THR A 31 0.29 3.04 10.78
N ALA A 32 0.27 3.68 11.95
CA ALA A 32 -0.35 3.11 13.15
C ALA A 32 -1.87 2.90 12.96
N LEU A 33 -2.59 3.90 12.43
CA LEU A 33 -4.02 3.74 12.14
C LEU A 33 -4.26 2.66 11.08
N GLY A 34 -3.44 2.61 10.03
CA GLY A 34 -3.54 1.57 8.99
C GLY A 34 -3.36 0.16 9.56
N HIS A 35 -2.45 -0.02 10.52
CA HIS A 35 -2.27 -1.28 11.24
C HIS A 35 -3.56 -1.71 11.98
N GLU A 36 -4.12 -0.83 12.81
CA GLU A 36 -5.33 -1.14 13.58
C GLU A 36 -6.54 -1.42 12.67
N MET A 37 -6.65 -0.67 11.56
CA MET A 37 -7.72 -0.90 10.60
C MET A 37 -7.59 -2.25 9.89
N ARG A 38 -6.37 -2.72 9.58
CA ARG A 38 -6.16 -4.07 9.03
C ARG A 38 -6.50 -5.16 10.05
N ALA A 39 -6.11 -4.98 11.31
CA ALA A 39 -6.48 -5.89 12.38
C ALA A 39 -8.01 -5.98 12.54
N LEU A 40 -8.72 -4.85 12.43
CA LEU A 40 -10.19 -4.82 12.43
C LEU A 40 -10.79 -5.53 11.20
N VAL A 41 -10.22 -5.34 10.01
CA VAL A 41 -10.65 -6.04 8.79
C VAL A 41 -10.51 -7.55 8.95
N ASP A 42 -9.35 -8.03 9.42
CA ASP A 42 -9.10 -9.45 9.67
C ASP A 42 -10.07 -10.03 10.72
N ALA A 43 -10.27 -9.32 11.84
CA ALA A 43 -11.23 -9.72 12.86
C ALA A 43 -12.67 -9.78 12.32
N THR A 44 -13.05 -8.86 11.43
CA THR A 44 -14.40 -8.80 10.84
C THR A 44 -14.69 -9.99 9.93
N VAL A 45 -13.72 -10.44 9.14
CA VAL A 45 -13.94 -11.58 8.23
C VAL A 45 -13.87 -12.93 8.95
N ARG A 46 -13.24 -13.00 10.12
CA ARG A 46 -13.10 -14.24 10.91
C ARG A 46 -14.21 -14.45 11.94
N THR A 47 -14.92 -13.40 12.31
CA THR A 47 -15.81 -13.45 13.48
C THR A 47 -17.02 -14.34 13.23
N ALA A 48 -17.37 -15.14 14.24
CA ALA A 48 -18.65 -15.83 14.36
C ALA A 48 -19.50 -15.23 15.49
N ALA A 49 -19.25 -13.96 15.84
CA ALA A 49 -19.91 -13.31 16.97
C ALA A 49 -21.43 -13.15 16.76
N PRO A 50 -22.22 -13.16 17.85
CA PRO A 50 -23.67 -12.91 17.78
C PRO A 50 -24.02 -11.53 17.19
N ALA A 51 -25.22 -11.41 16.63
CA ALA A 51 -25.70 -10.19 15.97
C ALA A 51 -25.64 -8.95 16.87
N GLU A 52 -25.86 -9.11 18.18
CA GLU A 52 -25.80 -8.03 19.17
C GLU A 52 -24.38 -7.45 19.28
N VAL A 53 -23.36 -8.30 19.17
CA VAL A 53 -21.96 -7.85 19.13
C VAL A 53 -21.68 -7.12 17.82
N LEU A 54 -22.13 -7.65 16.68
CA LEU A 54 -21.94 -7.03 15.37
C LEU A 54 -22.59 -5.64 15.29
N HIS A 55 -23.79 -5.46 15.85
CA HIS A 55 -24.44 -4.15 15.94
C HIS A 55 -23.64 -3.16 16.80
N ARG A 56 -23.17 -3.57 17.99
CA ARG A 56 -22.35 -2.71 18.86
C ARG A 56 -21.04 -2.28 18.20
N VAL A 57 -20.36 -3.21 17.53
CA VAL A 57 -19.12 -2.92 16.78
C VAL A 57 -19.41 -1.95 15.64
N THR A 58 -20.49 -2.17 14.89
CA THR A 58 -20.94 -1.26 13.80
C THR A 58 -21.12 0.17 14.31
N ASP A 59 -21.78 0.36 15.45
CA ASP A 59 -21.95 1.69 16.03
C ASP A 59 -20.64 2.30 16.52
N GLY A 60 -19.72 1.47 17.02
CA GLY A 60 -18.35 1.88 17.34
C GLY A 60 -17.60 2.41 16.11
N VAL A 61 -17.62 1.66 15.00
CA VAL A 61 -17.00 2.05 13.73
C VAL A 61 -17.61 3.35 13.21
N ARG A 62 -18.94 3.54 13.30
CA ARG A 62 -19.60 4.80 12.92
C ARG A 62 -19.11 5.97 13.76
N ARG A 63 -18.99 5.80 15.08
CA ARG A 63 -18.47 6.86 15.97
C ARG A 63 -17.03 7.22 15.65
N LEU A 64 -16.15 6.23 15.46
CA LEU A 64 -14.75 6.46 15.09
C LEU A 64 -14.63 7.15 13.72
N THR A 65 -15.41 6.69 12.73
CA THR A 65 -15.49 7.34 11.41
C THR A 65 -15.91 8.80 11.53
N GLY A 66 -16.86 9.10 12.42
CA GLY A 66 -17.31 10.46 12.71
C GLY A 66 -16.25 11.37 13.34
N GLN A 67 -15.16 10.83 13.87
CA GLN A 67 -14.03 11.62 14.39
C GLN A 67 -13.07 12.07 13.29
N LEU A 68 -13.06 11.41 12.12
CA LEU A 68 -12.25 11.79 10.95
C LEU A 68 -12.88 12.99 10.22
N THR A 69 -12.89 14.13 10.92
CA THR A 69 -13.42 15.43 10.48
C THR A 69 -12.34 16.30 9.83
N GLY A 70 -12.72 17.45 9.28
CA GLY A 70 -11.80 18.40 8.64
C GLY A 70 -11.66 18.24 7.13
N ARG A 71 -10.56 18.78 6.57
CA ARG A 71 -10.29 18.80 5.13
C ARG A 71 -10.17 17.37 4.60
N ARG A 72 -10.89 17.07 3.51
CA ARG A 72 -10.75 15.81 2.76
C ARG A 72 -10.03 16.08 1.45
N ARG A 73 -9.19 15.13 1.04
CA ARG A 73 -8.53 15.17 -0.27
C ARG A 73 -9.58 15.12 -1.39
N VAL A 74 -9.36 15.88 -2.45
CA VAL A 74 -10.21 15.83 -3.65
C VAL A 74 -9.70 14.78 -4.65
N ARG A 75 -10.52 14.46 -5.66
CA ARG A 75 -10.14 13.51 -6.72
C ARG A 75 -8.84 13.96 -7.40
N GLY A 76 -7.86 13.07 -7.46
CA GLY A 76 -6.56 13.32 -8.11
C GLY A 76 -5.58 14.16 -7.29
N GLU A 77 -5.89 14.47 -6.02
CA GLU A 77 -4.94 15.11 -5.11
C GLU A 77 -3.92 14.07 -4.61
N ILE A 78 -2.63 14.37 -4.83
CA ILE A 78 -1.52 13.55 -4.30
C ILE A 78 -1.40 13.87 -2.80
N PRO A 79 -1.35 12.85 -1.92
CA PRO A 79 -1.20 13.08 -0.49
C PRO A 79 0.15 13.75 -0.18
N ASP A 80 0.18 14.75 0.71
CA ASP A 80 1.44 15.42 1.11
C ASP A 80 2.49 14.46 1.71
N VAL A 81 2.03 13.32 2.21
CA VAL A 81 2.85 12.26 2.80
C VAL A 81 3.36 11.24 1.77
N ASP A 82 2.87 11.29 0.54
CA ASP A 82 3.29 10.43 -0.57
C ASP A 82 4.43 11.08 -1.36
N GLU A 83 5.21 10.22 -2.01
CA GLU A 83 6.15 10.57 -3.07
C GLU A 83 5.58 10.00 -4.38
N PHE A 84 5.47 10.83 -5.42
CA PHE A 84 4.92 10.43 -6.72
C PHE A 84 5.67 11.18 -7.83
N PRO A 85 6.06 10.53 -8.95
CA PRO A 85 5.62 9.21 -9.45
C PRO A 85 6.28 7.96 -8.83
N GLY A 86 7.18 8.08 -7.86
CA GLY A 86 7.76 6.94 -7.14
C GLY A 86 8.08 7.26 -5.68
N GLY A 87 8.60 6.29 -4.94
CA GLY A 87 8.85 6.43 -3.49
C GLY A 87 7.65 6.00 -2.65
N ALA A 88 7.53 6.54 -1.43
CA ALA A 88 6.50 6.11 -0.48
C ALA A 88 5.08 6.45 -0.96
N ARG A 89 4.18 5.47 -1.02
CA ARG A 89 2.74 5.66 -1.32
C ARG A 89 1.90 5.22 -0.14
N MET A 90 1.68 6.12 0.83
CA MET A 90 1.15 5.79 2.16
C MET A 90 -0.23 5.11 2.12
N TYR A 91 -1.00 5.37 1.07
CA TYR A 91 -2.35 4.84 0.88
C TYR A 91 -2.48 3.90 -0.33
N SER A 92 -1.36 3.44 -0.91
CA SER A 92 -1.41 2.39 -1.96
C SER A 92 -2.20 1.17 -1.45
N PRO A 93 -3.07 0.56 -2.28
CA PRO A 93 -3.81 -0.64 -1.89
C PRO A 93 -2.92 -1.89 -1.78
N VAL A 94 -1.62 -1.78 -2.08
CA VAL A 94 -0.69 -2.92 -2.09
C VAL A 94 0.46 -2.73 -1.11
N THR A 95 1.17 -1.61 -1.23
CA THR A 95 2.38 -1.29 -0.45
C THR A 95 2.11 -0.28 0.67
N GLY A 96 0.93 0.36 0.68
CA GLY A 96 0.65 1.50 1.54
C GLY A 96 0.43 1.12 3.00
N PRO A 97 1.31 1.53 3.94
CA PRO A 97 1.17 1.18 5.35
C PRO A 97 -0.08 1.79 6.01
N GLY A 98 -0.63 2.86 5.46
CA GLY A 98 -1.88 3.49 5.89
C GLY A 98 -3.15 2.91 5.25
N SER A 99 -3.03 1.99 4.29
CA SER A 99 -4.19 1.40 3.62
C SER A 99 -4.73 0.20 4.41
N PRO A 100 -6.04 0.17 4.73
CA PRO A 100 -6.66 -0.99 5.36
C PRO A 100 -6.81 -2.20 4.42
N LEU A 101 -6.60 -1.99 3.10
CA LEU A 101 -6.66 -3.04 2.08
C LEU A 101 -5.30 -3.66 1.77
N ALA A 102 -4.22 -2.96 2.10
CA ALA A 102 -2.88 -3.41 1.78
C ALA A 102 -2.50 -4.61 2.65
N PRO A 103 -1.87 -5.66 2.09
CA PRO A 103 -1.26 -6.74 2.85
C PRO A 103 0.15 -6.38 3.38
N PRO A 104 0.34 -5.10 3.76
CA PRO A 104 1.51 -4.24 3.46
C PRO A 104 2.74 -4.98 2.94
N MET A 105 2.90 -5.03 1.61
CA MET A 105 4.07 -5.65 0.99
C MET A 105 5.34 -4.82 1.20
N GLN A 106 6.38 -5.46 1.75
CA GLN A 106 7.70 -4.86 1.87
C GLN A 106 8.48 -5.09 0.59
N VAL A 107 8.89 -4.01 -0.04
CA VAL A 107 9.54 -4.03 -1.36
C VAL A 107 11.03 -3.72 -1.22
N THR A 108 11.89 -4.60 -1.71
CA THR A 108 13.35 -4.45 -1.67
C THR A 108 13.98 -4.74 -3.04
N PRO A 109 14.97 -3.97 -3.49
CA PRO A 109 15.73 -4.28 -4.70
C PRO A 109 16.58 -5.54 -4.50
N GLU A 110 16.71 -6.37 -5.54
CA GLU A 110 17.69 -7.46 -5.64
C GLU A 110 18.50 -7.31 -6.95
N ASP A 111 19.57 -8.08 -7.16
CA ASP A 111 20.52 -7.83 -8.26
C ASP A 111 19.86 -7.77 -9.65
N ASP A 112 18.92 -8.67 -9.92
CA ASP A 112 18.26 -8.83 -11.22
C ASP A 112 16.83 -8.28 -11.26
N GLY A 113 16.29 -7.77 -10.15
CA GLY A 113 14.90 -7.37 -10.10
C GLY A 113 14.47 -6.75 -8.78
N ILE A 114 13.21 -6.96 -8.42
CA ILE A 114 12.67 -6.44 -7.19
C ILE A 114 11.84 -7.52 -6.51
N VAL A 115 11.93 -7.57 -5.19
CA VAL A 115 11.22 -8.53 -4.36
C VAL A 115 10.23 -7.82 -3.47
N GLY A 116 9.01 -8.34 -3.46
CA GLY A 116 7.99 -8.04 -2.47
C GLY A 116 7.85 -9.20 -1.48
N ARG A 117 7.80 -8.90 -0.18
CA ARG A 117 7.44 -9.88 0.86
C ARG A 117 6.16 -9.46 1.56
N CYS A 118 5.21 -10.38 1.68
CA CYS A 118 3.94 -10.16 2.37
C CYS A 118 3.32 -11.46 2.87
N THR A 119 2.33 -11.34 3.74
CA THR A 119 1.47 -12.46 4.16
C THR A 119 0.01 -12.07 3.93
N LEU A 120 -0.70 -12.84 3.12
CA LEU A 120 -2.11 -12.61 2.84
C LEU A 120 -2.98 -13.39 3.83
N GLY A 121 -3.68 -12.70 4.73
CA GLY A 121 -4.64 -13.32 5.65
C GLY A 121 -5.99 -13.68 5.01
N ILE A 122 -6.92 -14.20 5.82
CA ILE A 122 -8.28 -14.59 5.42
C ILE A 122 -9.07 -13.45 4.77
N ALA A 123 -8.77 -12.19 5.11
CA ALA A 123 -9.37 -11.02 4.45
C ALA A 123 -9.12 -10.95 2.93
N HIS A 124 -8.18 -11.75 2.42
CA HIS A 124 -7.79 -11.80 1.01
C HIS A 124 -8.14 -13.16 0.36
N GLU A 125 -8.92 -13.99 1.07
CA GLU A 125 -9.34 -15.32 0.63
C GLU A 125 -10.27 -15.23 -0.59
N GLY A 126 -10.14 -16.19 -1.50
CA GLY A 126 -11.09 -16.40 -2.58
C GLY A 126 -11.70 -17.79 -2.44
N PRO A 127 -11.03 -18.85 -2.91
CA PRO A 127 -11.37 -20.21 -2.53
C PRO A 127 -11.02 -20.47 -1.05
N PRO A 128 -11.75 -21.34 -0.33
CA PRO A 128 -11.42 -21.69 1.05
C PRO A 128 -9.96 -22.16 1.21
N GLY A 129 -9.23 -21.52 2.12
CA GLY A 129 -7.82 -21.76 2.41
C GLY A 129 -6.83 -21.10 1.44
N TYR A 130 -7.30 -20.40 0.41
CA TYR A 130 -6.45 -19.88 -0.66
C TYR A 130 -6.76 -18.43 -1.02
N VAL A 131 -5.70 -17.72 -1.38
CA VAL A 131 -5.75 -16.33 -1.82
C VAL A 131 -6.61 -16.19 -3.07
N HIS A 132 -7.43 -15.15 -3.11
CA HIS A 132 -8.18 -14.79 -4.30
C HIS A 132 -7.23 -14.44 -5.46
N GLY A 133 -7.43 -15.01 -6.65
CA GLY A 133 -6.52 -14.82 -7.78
C GLY A 133 -6.31 -13.35 -8.19
N GLY A 134 -7.32 -12.50 -7.97
CA GLY A 134 -7.22 -11.05 -8.16
C GLY A 134 -6.24 -10.35 -7.21
N MET A 135 -6.02 -10.88 -5.99
CA MET A 135 -5.00 -10.37 -5.07
C MET A 135 -3.60 -10.69 -5.60
N SER A 136 -3.38 -11.89 -6.15
CA SER A 136 -2.13 -12.24 -6.83
C SER A 136 -1.85 -11.32 -8.02
N ALA A 137 -2.87 -10.99 -8.81
CA ALA A 137 -2.73 -10.04 -9.92
C ALA A 137 -2.37 -8.64 -9.42
N MET A 138 -3.01 -8.15 -8.36
CA MET A 138 -2.72 -6.85 -7.74
C MET A 138 -1.28 -6.77 -7.18
N LEU A 139 -0.79 -7.83 -6.52
CA LEU A 139 0.59 -7.90 -6.03
C LEU A 139 1.60 -7.83 -7.19
N LEU A 140 1.37 -8.60 -8.25
CA LEU A 140 2.27 -8.67 -9.40
C LEU A 140 2.26 -7.38 -10.22
N ASP A 141 1.08 -6.76 -10.45
CA ASP A 141 0.97 -5.48 -11.15
C ASP A 141 1.78 -4.38 -10.44
N GLU A 142 1.58 -4.21 -9.13
CA GLU A 142 2.33 -3.23 -8.34
C GLU A 142 3.84 -3.50 -8.39
N LEU A 143 4.27 -4.75 -8.16
CA LEU A 143 5.70 -5.07 -8.10
C LEU A 143 6.38 -4.92 -9.47
N MET A 144 5.69 -5.26 -10.56
CA MET A 144 6.18 -5.00 -11.92
C MET A 144 6.30 -3.51 -12.22
N GLY A 145 5.36 -2.68 -11.74
CA GLY A 145 5.48 -1.23 -11.80
C GLY A 145 6.72 -0.70 -11.07
N TRP A 146 7.03 -1.27 -9.90
CA TRP A 146 8.28 -0.97 -9.19
C TRP A 146 9.53 -1.42 -9.96
N ALA A 147 9.49 -2.54 -10.67
CA ALA A 147 10.58 -2.96 -11.53
C ALA A 147 10.84 -1.96 -12.68
N CYS A 148 9.77 -1.44 -13.32
CA CYS A 148 9.88 -0.36 -14.31
C CYS A 148 10.47 0.92 -13.71
N TYR A 149 10.00 1.32 -12.52
CA TYR A 149 10.53 2.48 -11.81
C TYR A 149 12.02 2.34 -11.50
N ARG A 150 12.46 1.17 -11.00
CA ARG A 150 13.88 0.88 -10.73
C ARG A 150 14.72 0.89 -12.00
N ALA A 151 14.17 0.46 -13.14
CA ALA A 151 14.81 0.56 -14.45
C ALA A 151 14.85 2.00 -15.01
N GLY A 152 14.46 3.02 -14.21
CA GLY A 152 14.54 4.43 -14.57
C GLY A 152 13.39 4.92 -15.44
N THR A 153 12.36 4.09 -15.67
CA THR A 153 11.24 4.44 -16.54
C THR A 153 9.90 4.22 -15.84
N PRO A 154 9.36 5.23 -15.13
CA PRO A 154 7.99 5.18 -14.61
C PRO A 154 7.02 4.90 -15.77
N ALA A 155 6.20 3.87 -15.62
CA ALA A 155 5.38 3.36 -16.70
C ALA A 155 4.01 2.94 -16.21
N MET A 156 3.04 2.93 -17.13
CA MET A 156 1.68 2.48 -16.87
C MET A 156 1.47 1.08 -17.42
N THR A 157 0.75 0.23 -16.69
CA THR A 157 0.34 -1.09 -17.16
C THR A 157 -0.54 -0.95 -18.41
N VAL A 158 -0.17 -1.65 -19.48
CA VAL A 158 -0.96 -1.77 -20.73
C VAL A 158 -1.59 -3.15 -20.83
N SER A 159 -0.88 -4.20 -20.43
CA SER A 159 -1.42 -5.55 -20.34
C SER A 159 -0.74 -6.34 -19.23
N LEU A 160 -1.49 -7.22 -18.58
CA LEU A 160 -1.01 -8.16 -17.59
C LEU A 160 -1.59 -9.55 -17.88
N GLN A 161 -0.73 -10.50 -18.24
CA GLN A 161 -1.13 -11.88 -18.53
C GLN A 161 -0.72 -12.80 -17.38
N MET A 162 -1.72 -13.31 -16.66
CA MET A 162 -1.53 -14.16 -15.48
C MET A 162 -1.57 -15.65 -15.84
N ARG A 163 -0.76 -16.47 -15.16
CA ARG A 163 -0.84 -17.93 -15.17
C ARG A 163 -0.84 -18.45 -13.73
N TYR A 164 -1.89 -19.17 -13.34
CA TYR A 164 -2.06 -19.74 -12.01
C TYR A 164 -1.73 -21.23 -12.06
N HIS A 165 -0.56 -21.61 -11.57
CA HIS A 165 -0.05 -22.98 -11.65
C HIS A 165 -0.49 -23.81 -10.44
N ARG A 166 -0.50 -23.19 -9.26
CA ARG A 166 -0.88 -23.81 -8.00
C ARG A 166 -1.65 -22.80 -7.13
N PRO A 167 -2.56 -23.26 -6.25
CA PRO A 167 -3.20 -22.38 -5.28
C PRO A 167 -2.17 -21.67 -4.39
N VAL A 168 -2.42 -20.40 -4.10
CA VAL A 168 -1.59 -19.61 -3.17
C VAL A 168 -2.23 -19.70 -1.79
N PRO A 169 -1.59 -20.31 -0.78
CA PRO A 169 -2.19 -20.45 0.54
C PRO A 169 -2.29 -19.09 1.25
N VAL A 170 -3.38 -18.88 1.99
CA VAL A 170 -3.45 -17.76 2.95
C VAL A 170 -2.55 -18.03 4.15
N GLU A 171 -2.28 -16.99 4.94
CA GLU A 171 -1.51 -17.05 6.21
C GLU A 171 -0.08 -17.60 6.07
N THR A 172 0.42 -17.67 4.84
CA THR A 172 1.74 -18.18 4.50
C THR A 172 2.62 -17.02 4.03
N PRO A 173 3.87 -16.89 4.50
CA PRO A 173 4.82 -15.91 3.97
C PRO A 173 5.05 -16.12 2.47
N LEU A 174 4.81 -15.07 1.68
CA LEU A 174 4.95 -15.07 0.22
C LEU A 174 6.14 -14.23 -0.21
N ARG A 175 6.84 -14.71 -1.24
CA ARG A 175 7.83 -13.96 -2.00
C ARG A 175 7.27 -13.68 -3.39
N VAL A 176 7.12 -12.39 -3.70
CA VAL A 176 6.75 -11.88 -5.02
C VAL A 176 8.03 -11.35 -5.67
N PHE A 177 8.28 -11.68 -6.93
CA PHE A 177 9.45 -11.22 -7.67
C PHE A 177 9.04 -10.63 -9.01
N ALA A 178 9.73 -9.57 -9.45
CA ALA A 178 9.54 -8.99 -10.77
C ALA A 178 10.86 -8.43 -11.33
N HIS A 179 11.05 -8.54 -12.64
CA HIS A 179 12.20 -7.96 -13.33
C HIS A 179 11.84 -7.57 -14.77
N VAL A 180 12.53 -6.55 -15.28
CA VAL A 180 12.42 -6.14 -16.68
C VAL A 180 13.12 -7.16 -17.56
N THR A 181 12.43 -7.70 -18.55
CA THR A 181 12.97 -8.70 -19.50
C THR A 181 13.44 -8.06 -20.80
N GLY A 182 12.97 -6.86 -21.11
CA GLY A 182 13.39 -6.14 -22.31
C GLY A 182 12.59 -4.86 -22.54
N THR A 183 13.00 -4.11 -23.57
CA THR A 183 12.29 -2.91 -24.02
C THR A 183 12.21 -2.90 -25.54
N GLU A 184 11.09 -2.37 -26.06
CA GLU A 184 10.87 -2.15 -27.49
C GLU A 184 10.13 -0.82 -27.65
N ASP A 185 10.81 0.17 -28.25
CA ASP A 185 10.36 1.56 -28.30
C ASP A 185 9.99 2.11 -26.91
N ARG A 186 8.69 2.33 -26.66
CA ARG A 186 8.15 2.82 -25.38
C ARG A 186 7.59 1.70 -24.50
N LYS A 187 7.61 0.46 -24.98
CA LYS A 187 7.13 -0.71 -24.24
C LYS A 187 8.25 -1.27 -23.39
N ILE A 188 7.91 -1.60 -22.16
CA ILE A 188 8.76 -2.30 -21.21
C ILE A 188 8.08 -3.63 -20.93
N PHE A 189 8.81 -4.71 -21.15
CA PHE A 189 8.36 -6.06 -20.84
C PHE A 189 8.89 -6.45 -19.46
N VAL A 190 7.99 -6.97 -18.62
CA VAL A 190 8.31 -7.32 -17.23
C VAL A 190 7.78 -8.72 -16.98
N ALA A 191 8.61 -9.59 -16.41
CA ALA A 191 8.19 -10.89 -15.93
C ALA A 191 8.10 -10.87 -14.41
N GLY A 192 7.19 -11.66 -13.84
CA GLY A 192 7.04 -11.76 -12.40
C GLY A 192 6.46 -13.09 -11.94
N SER A 193 6.68 -13.41 -10.67
CA SER A 193 6.25 -14.64 -10.04
C SER A 193 5.88 -14.46 -8.58
N ILE A 194 5.02 -15.36 -8.08
CA ILE A 194 4.72 -15.53 -6.66
C ILE A 194 5.10 -16.95 -6.27
N GLY A 195 5.91 -17.08 -5.22
CA GLY A 195 6.21 -18.33 -4.51
C GLY A 195 5.98 -18.17 -3.01
N THR A 196 6.12 -19.24 -2.25
CA THR A 196 6.26 -19.12 -0.79
C THR A 196 7.67 -18.63 -0.46
N ASP A 197 7.87 -18.00 0.69
CA ASP A 197 9.22 -17.60 1.13
C ASP A 197 10.08 -18.81 1.51
N GLU A 198 9.45 -19.94 1.87
CA GLU A 198 10.11 -21.23 2.16
C GLU A 198 10.71 -21.88 0.90
N ASP A 199 9.96 -21.88 -0.22
CA ASP A 199 10.44 -22.42 -1.50
C ASP A 199 10.10 -21.46 -2.66
N PRO A 200 10.89 -20.39 -2.82
CA PRO A 200 10.66 -19.40 -3.86
C PRO A 200 10.97 -19.93 -5.27
N SER A 201 11.59 -21.12 -5.39
CA SER A 201 11.84 -21.74 -6.70
C SER A 201 10.57 -22.29 -7.34
N ILE A 202 9.54 -22.57 -6.53
CA ILE A 202 8.24 -23.05 -6.98
C ILE A 202 7.33 -21.85 -7.23
N ALA A 203 7.21 -21.44 -8.48
CA ALA A 203 6.22 -20.45 -8.87
C ALA A 203 4.79 -21.03 -8.75
N LEU A 204 3.99 -20.43 -7.88
CA LEU A 204 2.56 -20.69 -7.73
C LEU A 204 1.77 -19.91 -8.78
N VAL A 205 2.18 -18.66 -9.02
CA VAL A 205 1.62 -17.76 -10.04
C VAL A 205 2.77 -17.13 -10.80
N THR A 206 2.63 -16.99 -12.12
CA THR A 206 3.53 -16.16 -12.95
C THR A 206 2.75 -15.16 -13.76
N ALA A 207 3.40 -14.08 -14.17
CA ALA A 207 2.81 -13.10 -15.06
C ALA A 207 3.82 -12.49 -16.02
N ASP A 208 3.32 -12.15 -17.22
CA ASP A 208 4.02 -11.29 -18.18
C ASP A 208 3.25 -9.98 -18.29
N GLY A 209 3.95 -8.87 -18.05
CA GLY A 209 3.43 -7.52 -18.11
C GLY A 209 4.02 -6.72 -19.26
N VAL A 210 3.19 -5.89 -19.89
CA VAL A 210 3.64 -4.85 -20.81
C VAL A 210 3.27 -3.50 -20.20
N PHE A 211 4.30 -2.68 -20.01
CA PHE A 211 4.18 -1.34 -19.47
C PHE A 211 4.60 -0.34 -20.52
N VAL A 212 4.04 0.87 -20.48
CA VAL A 212 4.42 1.95 -21.42
C VAL A 212 4.71 3.22 -20.65
N SER A 213 5.84 3.85 -20.97
CA SER A 213 6.12 5.20 -20.52
C SER A 213 5.12 6.17 -21.14
N PRO A 214 4.26 6.83 -20.36
CA PRO A 214 3.21 7.68 -20.90
C PRO A 214 3.82 8.93 -21.55
N ASP A 215 3.25 9.34 -22.68
CA ASP A 215 3.56 10.61 -23.34
C ASP A 215 3.29 11.77 -22.35
N PRO A 216 4.25 12.69 -22.09
CA PRO A 216 4.07 13.80 -21.17
C PRO A 216 2.76 14.59 -21.35
N ALA A 217 2.30 14.76 -22.60
CA ALA A 217 1.03 15.45 -22.88
C ALA A 217 -0.20 14.65 -22.40
N ARG A 218 -0.15 13.31 -22.53
CA ARG A 218 -1.20 12.42 -22.01
C ARG A 218 -1.11 12.28 -20.49
N THR A 219 0.09 12.24 -19.91
CA THR A 219 0.30 12.22 -18.46
C THR A 219 -0.35 13.41 -17.78
N ARG A 220 -0.17 14.63 -18.33
CA ARG A 220 -0.82 15.85 -17.80
C ARG A 220 -2.35 15.82 -17.93
N THR A 221 -2.89 15.04 -18.87
CA THR A 221 -4.35 14.85 -18.99
C THR A 221 -4.89 13.88 -17.94
N LEU A 222 -4.14 12.81 -17.65
CA LEU A 222 -4.51 11.78 -16.67
C LEU A 222 -4.25 12.25 -15.22
N PHE A 223 -3.17 12.99 -15.02
CA PHE A 223 -2.74 13.52 -13.73
C PHE A 223 -2.46 15.02 -13.85
N PRO A 224 -3.51 15.86 -13.91
CA PRO A 224 -3.35 17.31 -14.11
C PRO A 224 -2.64 18.01 -12.93
N ASN A 225 -2.56 17.35 -11.78
CA ASN A 225 -1.98 17.89 -10.55
C ASN A 225 -0.60 17.31 -10.19
N THR A 226 0.03 16.55 -11.09
CA THR A 226 1.41 16.10 -10.91
C THR A 226 2.38 17.22 -11.31
N PRO A 227 3.44 17.49 -10.51
CA PRO A 227 4.44 18.50 -10.84
C PRO A 227 5.13 18.26 -12.19
#